data_AF-A0A2Z6ANN6-F1
#
_entry.id   AF-A0A2Z6ANN6-F1
#
_cell.length_a   1.000
_cell.length_b   1.000
_cell.length_c   1.000
_cell.angle_alpha   90.00
_cell.angle_beta   90.00
_cell.angle_gamma   90.00
#
_symmetry.space_group_name_H-M   'P 1'
#
loop_
_entity.id
_entity.type
_entity.pdbx_description
1 polymer ?
#
loop_
_entity_poly.entity_id
_entity_poly.type
_entity_poly.pdbx_seq_one_letter_code
_entity_poly.pdbx_strand_id
1 'polypeptide(L)'
;MTRIEIDHPAMIAALKRLLDLARSDTGQSARVARFLMAWWNGPDLGDFPIADLFGLDRNVAGDITTVIGFLGQHDGAIYIDSLGYRAEMVVIVERWATLSRTSAEAA
;
A
#
# COMPACT_ATOMS: atom_id res chain seq x y z
N MET A 1 10.78 11.80 -17.55
CA MET A 1 10.32 11.30 -16.23
C MET A 1 9.28 12.29 -15.73
N THR A 2 8.08 11.81 -15.39
CA THR A 2 7.02 12.66 -14.82
C THR A 2 7.38 12.96 -13.36
N ARG A 3 7.20 14.21 -12.94
CA ARG A 3 7.37 14.60 -11.54
C ARG A 3 6.36 13.83 -10.67
N ILE A 4 6.82 13.28 -9.55
CA ILE A 4 5.94 12.68 -8.55
C ILE A 4 5.44 13.82 -7.65
N GLU A 5 4.14 14.03 -7.66
CA GLU A 5 3.48 14.94 -6.72
C GLU A 5 3.22 14.19 -5.41
N ILE A 6 3.57 14.84 -4.30
CA ILE A 6 3.51 14.26 -2.95
C ILE A 6 2.71 15.15 -1.99
N ASP A 7 1.87 16.04 -2.52
CA ASP A 7 0.97 16.84 -1.68
C ASP A 7 -0.25 16.02 -1.22
N HIS A 8 -1.02 16.56 -0.28
CA HIS A 8 -2.16 15.84 0.29
C HIS A 8 -3.21 15.42 -0.77
N PRO A 9 -3.61 16.28 -1.74
CA PRO A 9 -4.51 15.87 -2.82
C PRO A 9 -3.96 14.72 -3.68
N ALA A 10 -2.69 14.79 -4.09
CA ALA A 10 -2.06 13.74 -4.89
C ALA A 10 -1.98 12.43 -4.10
N MET A 11 -1.62 12.50 -2.82
CA MET A 11 -1.59 11.34 -1.93
C MET A 11 -2.96 10.68 -1.80
N ILE A 12 -4.04 11.43 -1.56
CA ILE A 12 -5.39 10.86 -1.44
C ILE A 12 -5.83 10.23 -2.75
N ALA A 13 -5.52 10.85 -3.89
CA ALA A 13 -5.85 10.29 -5.20
C ALA A 13 -5.09 8.98 -5.47
N ALA A 14 -3.79 8.92 -5.13
CA ALA A 14 -2.97 7.71 -5.22
C ALA A 14 -3.51 6.61 -4.30
N LEU A 15 -3.79 6.92 -3.04
CA LEU A 15 -4.34 5.98 -2.06
C LEU A 15 -5.64 5.35 -2.56
N LYS A 16 -6.58 6.13 -3.10
CA LYS A 16 -7.83 5.59 -3.65
C LYS A 16 -7.60 4.56 -4.76
N ARG A 17 -6.70 4.86 -5.71
CA ARG A 17 -6.35 3.93 -6.79
C ARG A 17 -5.72 2.64 -6.25
N LEU A 18 -4.84 2.75 -5.27
CA LEU A 18 -4.21 1.60 -4.63
C LEU A 18 -5.23 0.73 -3.87
N LEU A 19 -6.16 1.36 -3.14
CA LEU A 19 -7.25 0.65 -2.44
C LEU A 19 -8.14 -0.11 -3.43
N ASP A 20 -8.50 0.51 -4.55
CA ASP A 20 -9.28 -0.15 -5.61
C ASP A 20 -8.50 -1.33 -6.22
N LEU A 21 -7.21 -1.14 -6.51
CA LEU A 21 -6.37 -2.18 -7.09
C LEU A 21 -6.16 -3.36 -6.12
N ALA A 22 -5.94 -3.11 -4.84
CA ALA A 22 -5.76 -4.16 -3.83
C ALA A 22 -6.99 -5.06 -3.63
N ARG A 23 -8.18 -4.55 -3.96
CA ARG A 23 -9.45 -5.31 -3.92
C ARG A 23 -9.71 -6.13 -5.19
N SER A 24 -8.94 -5.92 -6.25
CA SER A 24 -9.06 -6.69 -7.50
C SER A 24 -8.31 -8.03 -7.43
N ASP A 25 -8.25 -8.75 -8.55
CA ASP A 25 -7.69 -10.10 -8.63
C ASP A 25 -6.60 -10.22 -9.71
N THR A 26 -5.52 -9.45 -9.55
CA THR A 26 -4.35 -9.47 -10.44
C THR A 26 -3.07 -9.76 -9.66
N GLY A 27 -2.00 -10.13 -10.37
CA GLY A 27 -0.68 -10.30 -9.76
C GLY A 27 -0.14 -9.01 -9.10
N GLN A 28 -0.58 -7.84 -9.54
CA GLN A 28 -0.23 -6.55 -8.92
C GLN A 28 -1.04 -6.28 -7.65
N SER A 29 -2.27 -6.79 -7.56
CA SER A 29 -3.19 -6.58 -6.42
C SER A 29 -2.58 -7.09 -5.12
N ALA A 30 -1.93 -8.26 -5.14
CA ALA A 30 -1.27 -8.84 -3.97
C ALA A 30 -0.10 -7.97 -3.45
N ARG A 31 0.69 -7.39 -4.35
CA ARG A 31 1.82 -6.51 -4.00
C ARG A 31 1.33 -5.19 -3.42
N VAL A 32 0.28 -4.61 -3.99
CA VAL A 32 -0.35 -3.39 -3.46
C VAL A 32 -1.01 -3.65 -2.12
N ALA A 33 -1.70 -4.78 -1.96
CA ALA A 33 -2.28 -5.17 -0.67
C ALA A 33 -1.19 -5.30 0.40
N ARG A 34 -0.05 -5.93 0.08
CA ARG A 34 1.10 -6.04 1.00
C ARG A 34 1.60 -4.67 1.44
N PHE A 35 1.74 -3.72 0.51
CA PHE A 35 2.10 -2.34 0.86
C PHE A 35 1.11 -1.69 1.82
N LEU A 36 -0.19 -1.75 1.51
CA LEU A 36 -1.23 -1.11 2.34
C LEU A 36 -1.33 -1.75 3.73
N MET A 37 -1.22 -3.08 3.80
CA MET A 37 -1.20 -3.83 5.05
C MET A 37 0.03 -3.49 5.90
N ALA A 38 1.22 -3.42 5.29
CA ALA A 38 2.46 -3.05 5.98
C ALA A 38 2.41 -1.62 6.52
N TRP A 39 1.84 -0.69 5.75
CA TRP A 39 1.66 0.69 6.22
C TRP A 39 0.62 0.76 7.37
N TRP A 40 -0.49 0.04 7.29
CA TRP A 40 -1.52 0.10 8.33
C TRP A 40 -1.07 -0.54 9.64
N ASN A 41 -0.49 -1.74 9.59
CA ASN A 41 0.01 -2.46 10.76
C ASN A 41 1.03 -3.54 10.36
N GLY A 42 2.25 -3.12 10.00
CA GLY A 42 3.34 -4.03 9.62
C GLY A 42 3.66 -5.14 10.64
N PRO A 43 3.75 -4.86 11.96
CA PRO A 43 4.03 -5.90 12.95
C PRO A 43 3.07 -7.10 12.91
N ASP A 44 1.79 -6.88 12.64
CA ASP A 44 0.79 -7.96 12.62
C ASP A 44 0.44 -8.44 11.19
N LEU A 45 0.59 -7.58 10.19
CA LEU A 45 0.15 -7.84 8.82
C LEU A 45 1.29 -8.09 7.82
N GLY A 46 2.54 -7.97 8.28
CA GLY A 46 3.76 -8.20 7.50
C GLY A 46 4.32 -6.96 6.82
N ASP A 47 5.55 -7.08 6.31
CA ASP A 47 6.31 -5.98 5.71
C ASP A 47 6.08 -5.81 4.20
N PHE A 48 6.55 -4.68 3.66
CA PHE A 48 6.60 -4.41 2.22
C PHE A 48 8.05 -4.41 1.68
N PRO A 49 8.49 -5.46 0.96
CA PRO A 49 9.80 -5.47 0.32
C PRO A 49 9.90 -4.43 -0.80
N ILE A 50 10.95 -3.61 -0.82
CA ILE A 50 11.17 -2.61 -1.91
C ILE A 50 11.19 -3.28 -3.30
N ALA A 51 11.67 -4.53 -3.38
CA ALA A 51 11.70 -5.31 -4.61
C ALA A 51 10.30 -5.58 -5.21
N ASP A 52 9.22 -5.45 -4.42
CA ASP A 52 7.86 -5.55 -4.95
C ASP A 52 7.55 -4.47 -6.00
N LEU A 53 8.23 -3.32 -5.96
CA LEU A 53 8.08 -2.26 -6.97
C LEU A 53 8.47 -2.74 -8.37
N PHE A 54 9.36 -3.73 -8.51
CA PHE A 54 9.78 -4.25 -9.82
C PHE A 54 8.69 -5.07 -10.52
N GLY A 55 7.71 -5.56 -9.76
CA GLY A 55 6.58 -6.34 -10.28
C GLY A 55 5.32 -5.51 -10.54
N LEU A 56 5.41 -4.18 -10.49
CA LEU A 56 4.28 -3.26 -10.65
C LEU A 56 4.40 -2.46 -11.94
N ASP A 57 3.26 -2.13 -12.53
CA ASP A 57 3.20 -1.13 -13.58
C ASP A 57 3.70 0.22 -13.06
N ARG A 58 4.35 1.00 -13.94
CA ARG A 58 4.98 2.28 -13.55
C ARG A 58 4.02 3.25 -12.86
N ASN A 59 2.75 3.26 -13.25
CA ASN A 59 1.74 4.12 -12.63
C ASN A 59 1.43 3.66 -11.20
N VAL A 60 1.33 2.35 -10.96
CA VAL A 60 1.07 1.78 -9.63
C VAL A 60 2.27 1.99 -8.70
N ALA A 61 3.49 1.75 -9.21
CA ALA A 61 4.71 2.08 -8.49
C ALA A 61 4.80 3.59 -8.17
N GLY A 62 4.39 4.44 -9.11
CA GLY A 62 4.28 5.89 -8.92
C GLY A 62 3.32 6.25 -7.80
N ASP A 63 2.14 5.63 -7.74
CA ASP A 63 1.16 5.85 -6.68
C ASP A 63 1.70 5.46 -5.29
N ILE A 64 2.37 4.30 -5.17
CA ILE A 64 3.05 3.91 -3.92
C ILE A 64 4.11 4.95 -3.53
N THR A 65 4.88 5.42 -4.50
CA THR A 65 5.95 6.40 -4.26
C THR A 65 5.40 7.77 -3.86
N THR A 66 4.25 8.19 -4.40
CA THR A 66 3.51 9.37 -3.95
C THR A 66 3.12 9.25 -2.48
N VAL A 67 2.60 8.10 -2.05
CA VAL A 67 2.23 7.85 -0.65
C VAL A 67 3.46 7.88 0.25
N ILE A 68 4.53 7.13 -0.07
CA ILE A 68 5.76 7.09 0.73
C ILE A 68 6.39 8.49 0.81
N GLY A 69 6.43 9.22 -0.32
CA GLY A 69 6.96 10.57 -0.39
C GLY A 69 6.17 11.54 0.49
N PHE A 70 4.83 11.48 0.47
CA PHE A 70 4.00 12.27 1.37
C PHE A 70 4.30 11.93 2.83
N LEU A 71 4.29 10.64 3.22
CA LEU A 71 4.56 10.22 4.59
C LEU A 71 5.93 10.69 5.10
N GLY A 72 6.96 10.65 4.25
CA GLY A 72 8.31 11.09 4.59
C GLY A 72 8.50 12.60 4.78
N GLN A 73 7.48 13.42 4.51
CA GLN A 73 7.53 14.88 4.72
C GLN A 73 6.73 15.34 5.95
N HIS A 74 6.10 14.43 6.70
CA HIS A 74 5.26 14.78 7.85
C HIS A 74 5.90 14.38 9.18
N ASP A 75 5.80 15.27 10.18
CA ASP A 75 6.45 15.13 11.50
C ASP A 75 5.79 14.09 12.43
N GLY A 76 4.98 13.17 11.90
CA GLY A 76 4.27 12.18 12.70
C GLY A 76 3.70 11.03 11.89
N ALA A 77 3.22 10.01 12.60
CA ALA A 77 2.62 8.85 11.97
C ALA A 77 1.22 9.20 11.42
N ILE A 78 1.02 8.94 10.13
CA ILE A 78 -0.27 9.02 9.45
C ILE A 78 -0.62 7.60 9.02
N TYR A 79 -1.80 7.13 9.40
CA TYR A 79 -2.28 5.79 9.11
C TYR A 79 -3.54 5.82 8.26
N ILE A 80 -3.78 4.76 7.51
CA ILE A 80 -4.87 4.67 6.53
C ILE A 80 -6.25 4.89 7.18
N ASP A 81 -6.43 4.44 8.42
CA ASP A 81 -7.69 4.59 9.16
C ASP A 81 -7.93 6.01 9.68
N SER A 82 -6.89 6.78 10.01
CA SER A 82 -7.02 8.21 10.34
C SER A 82 -7.43 9.06 9.12
N LEU A 83 -7.21 8.54 7.92
CA LEU A 83 -7.66 9.12 6.65
C LEU A 83 -9.08 8.69 6.24
N GLY A 84 -9.76 7.86 7.05
CA GLY A 84 -11.15 7.45 6.84
C GLY A 84 -11.35 6.14 6.07
N TYR A 85 -10.29 5.40 5.73
CA TYR A 85 -10.37 4.18 4.90
C TYR A 85 -10.30 2.87 5.70
N ARG A 86 -10.81 2.88 6.95
CA ARG A 86 -10.81 1.68 7.80
C ARG A 86 -11.60 0.54 7.18
N ALA A 87 -12.78 0.82 6.62
CA ALA A 87 -13.66 -0.22 6.07
C ALA A 87 -13.00 -0.94 4.89
N GLU A 88 -12.35 -0.18 4.02
CA GLU A 88 -11.59 -0.66 2.88
C GLU A 88 -10.42 -1.54 3.30
N MET A 89 -9.71 -1.14 4.36
CA MET A 89 -8.58 -1.92 4.89
C MET A 89 -9.02 -3.24 5.51
N VAL A 90 -10.16 -3.29 6.21
CA VAL A 90 -10.70 -4.55 6.72
C VAL A 90 -10.95 -5.54 5.58
N VAL A 91 -11.58 -5.10 4.49
CA VAL A 91 -11.82 -5.95 3.31
C VAL A 91 -10.51 -6.46 2.69
N ILE A 92 -9.48 -5.61 2.61
CA ILE A 92 -8.17 -6.00 2.08
C ILE A 92 -7.50 -7.03 3.00
N VAL A 93 -7.52 -6.81 4.32
CA VAL A 93 -6.93 -7.76 5.27
C VAL A 93 -7.66 -9.10 5.24
N GLU A 94 -8.99 -9.12 5.25
CA GLU A 94 -9.77 -10.36 5.14
C GLU A 94 -9.43 -11.15 3.87
N ARG A 95 -9.19 -10.45 2.75
CA ARG A 95 -8.81 -11.08 1.49
C ARG A 95 -7.39 -11.67 1.51
N TRP A 96 -6.44 -10.99 2.15
CA TRP A 96 -5.01 -11.28 2.01
C TRP A 96 -4.31 -11.81 3.27
N ALA A 97 -5.03 -11.98 4.39
CA ALA A 97 -4.51 -12.50 5.66
C ALA A 97 -3.85 -13.89 5.59
N THR A 98 -4.09 -14.66 4.54
CA THR A 98 -3.38 -15.92 4.28
C THR A 98 -1.98 -15.74 3.70
N LEU A 99 -1.71 -14.65 2.98
CA LEU A 99 -0.39 -14.41 2.37
C LEU A 99 0.68 -14.01 3.40
N SER A 100 0.30 -13.31 4.47
CA SER A 100 1.26 -12.82 5.48
C SER A 100 1.94 -13.95 6.25
N ARG A 101 1.27 -15.10 6.39
CA ARG A 101 1.79 -16.25 7.12
C ARG A 101 2.72 -17.15 6.27
N THR A 102 2.48 -17.24 4.96
CA THR A 102 3.23 -18.15 4.07
C THR A 102 4.58 -17.57 3.61
N SER A 103 4.75 -16.25 3.53
CA SER A 103 6.03 -15.65 3.15
C SER A 103 7.09 -15.66 4.25
N ALA A 104 6.68 -15.72 5.53
CA ALA A 104 7.60 -15.82 6.66
C ALA A 104 8.17 -17.24 6.88
N GLU A 105 7.47 -18.28 6.40
CA GLU A 105 7.92 -19.68 6.49
C GLU A 105 8.84 -20.11 5.34
N ALA A 106 8.95 -19.29 4.28
CA ALA A 106 9.68 -19.61 3.06
C ALA A 106 11.06 -18.91 2.94
N ALA A 107 11.48 -18.16 3.96
CA ALA A 107 12.76 -17.44 4.03
C ALA A 107 13.64 -18.01 5.15
#